data_AF-A0A848X7P3-F1
#
_entry.id   AF-A0A848X7P3-F1
#
_cell.length_a   1.000
_cell.length_b   1.000
_cell.length_c   1.000
_cell.angle_alpha   90.00
_cell.angle_beta   90.00
_cell.angle_gamma   90.00
#
_symmetry.space_group_name_H-M   'P 1'
#
loop_
_entity.id
_entity.type
_entity.pdbx_description
1 polymer ?
#
loop_
_entity_poly.entity_id
_entity_poly.type
_entity_poly.pdbx_seq_one_letter_code
_entity_poly.pdbx_strand_id
1 'polypeptide(L)'
;MHGTLTDDAREFRAPQTMTPDELGDNLARLVWESFSDFLSREDVETPLPDVDTLDDDDGTVLRTAEEALIFFMWAHTRGAQLAFLGRAPDERIKEGLDALHSAVFEDMVENGTPESQLPLFEQRVGARYAEYHQAAAESDDKLGAAVSRHMLGQVRESTSEAIRERAVAVANPLRDFLEEVELVGS
;
A
#
# COMPACT_ATOMS: atom_id res chain seq x y z
N MET A 1 14.58 30.77 -39.34
CA MET A 1 15.30 29.48 -39.44
C MET A 1 16.06 29.31 -38.14
N HIS A 2 15.44 28.68 -37.14
CA HIS A 2 15.45 27.24 -36.82
C HIS A 2 16.67 26.81 -36.01
N GLY A 3 16.36 26.31 -34.82
CA GLY A 3 17.25 25.73 -33.83
C GLY A 3 16.44 25.36 -32.59
N THR A 4 15.43 24.49 -32.76
CA THR A 4 14.78 23.76 -31.67
C THR A 4 15.58 22.48 -31.44
N LEU A 5 15.97 22.20 -30.20
CA LEU A 5 16.28 20.88 -29.63
C LEU A 5 16.46 21.10 -28.12
N THR A 6 15.40 21.09 -27.31
CA THR A 6 14.98 19.94 -26.48
C THR A 6 16.15 19.24 -25.79
N ASP A 7 16.44 19.62 -24.55
CA ASP A 7 17.11 18.76 -23.58
C ASP A 7 16.84 19.29 -22.16
N ASP A 8 15.79 18.79 -21.53
CA ASP A 8 15.64 18.68 -20.06
C ASP A 8 14.34 17.92 -19.73
N ALA A 9 14.06 16.86 -20.51
CA ALA A 9 13.28 15.77 -19.94
C ALA A 9 14.24 15.06 -18.98
N ARG A 10 14.30 15.52 -17.73
CA ARG A 10 14.96 14.79 -16.65
C ARG A 10 14.40 13.38 -16.67
N GLU A 11 15.14 12.43 -17.26
CA GLU A 11 14.88 11.01 -17.09
C GLU A 11 14.79 10.79 -15.58
N PHE A 12 13.61 10.39 -15.10
CA PHE A 12 13.45 9.99 -13.71
C PHE A 12 14.38 8.79 -13.50
N ARG A 13 15.56 9.04 -12.92
CA ARG A 13 16.47 7.99 -12.51
C ARG A 13 16.11 7.63 -11.08
N ALA A 14 15.75 6.37 -10.89
CA ALA A 14 15.60 5.81 -9.56
C ALA A 14 16.89 6.08 -8.75
N PRO A 15 16.79 6.43 -7.47
CA PRO A 15 17.94 6.52 -6.58
C PRO A 15 18.72 5.20 -6.64
N GLN A 16 20.04 5.24 -6.85
CA GLN A 16 20.86 4.03 -6.87
C GLN A 16 20.99 3.41 -5.47
N THR A 17 20.86 4.24 -4.44
CA THR A 17 20.95 3.87 -3.03
C THR A 17 19.83 4.55 -2.26
N MET A 18 19.42 3.93 -1.16
CA MET A 18 18.41 4.49 -0.26
C MET A 18 18.76 4.10 1.19
N THR A 19 18.57 5.01 2.14
CA THR A 19 18.60 4.68 3.58
C THR A 19 17.27 4.04 4.02
N PRO A 20 17.18 3.42 5.21
CA PRO A 20 15.91 2.90 5.72
C PRO A 20 14.84 4.00 5.87
N ASP A 21 15.22 5.20 6.33
CA ASP A 21 14.29 6.32 6.46
C ASP A 21 13.76 6.78 5.09
N GLU A 22 14.65 6.93 4.10
CA GLU A 22 14.26 7.26 2.73
C GLU A 22 13.36 6.18 2.11
N LEU A 23 13.59 4.91 2.45
CA LEU A 23 12.72 3.81 2.04
C LEU A 23 11.34 3.94 2.67
N GLY A 24 11.27 4.22 3.97
CA GLY A 24 10.03 4.45 4.70
C GLY A 24 9.20 5.56 4.08
N ASP A 25 9.79 6.74 3.89
CA ASP A 25 9.15 7.92 3.30
C ASP A 25 8.63 7.65 1.89
N ASN A 26 9.44 7.01 1.05
CA ASN A 26 9.04 6.68 -0.32
C ASN A 26 7.90 5.66 -0.34
N LEU A 27 7.95 4.62 0.50
CA LEU A 27 6.88 3.65 0.59
C LEU A 27 5.59 4.29 1.11
N ALA A 28 5.66 5.20 2.09
CA ALA A 28 4.50 5.88 2.65
C ALA A 28 3.80 6.72 1.58
N ARG A 29 4.57 7.48 0.78
CA ARG A 29 4.05 8.20 -0.38
C ARG A 29 3.35 7.27 -1.37
N LEU A 30 3.95 6.13 -1.71
CA LEU A 30 3.36 5.16 -2.65
C LEU A 30 2.09 4.50 -2.12
N VAL A 31 2.02 4.25 -0.80
CA VAL A 31 0.80 3.80 -0.12
C VAL A 31 -0.30 4.84 -0.31
N TRP A 32 -0.03 6.11 -0.04
CA TRP A 32 -1.02 7.18 -0.19
C TRP A 32 -1.44 7.42 -1.64
N GLU A 33 -0.52 7.34 -2.60
CA GLU A 33 -0.83 7.43 -4.03
C GLU A 33 -1.76 6.29 -4.46
N SER A 34 -1.43 5.05 -4.08
CA SER A 34 -2.23 3.87 -4.40
C SER A 34 -3.61 3.92 -3.73
N PHE A 35 -3.67 4.37 -2.47
CA PHE A 35 -4.91 4.54 -1.72
C PHE A 35 -5.78 5.66 -2.30
N SER A 36 -5.19 6.80 -2.65
CA SER A 36 -5.92 7.92 -3.24
C SER A 36 -6.45 7.58 -4.62
N ASP A 37 -5.66 6.91 -5.46
CA ASP A 37 -6.10 6.36 -6.75
C ASP A 37 -7.19 5.28 -6.57
N PHE A 38 -7.14 4.52 -5.48
CA PHE A 38 -8.21 3.59 -5.12
C PHE A 38 -9.52 4.29 -4.78
N LEU A 39 -9.48 5.36 -3.97
CA LEU A 39 -10.66 6.13 -3.61
C LEU A 39 -11.21 6.98 -4.76
N SER A 40 -10.34 7.49 -5.63
CA SER A 40 -10.72 8.42 -6.70
C SER A 40 -11.34 7.75 -7.92
N ARG A 41 -11.21 6.42 -8.07
CA ARG A 41 -11.77 5.70 -9.22
C ARG A 41 -13.23 5.33 -8.98
N GLU A 42 -14.14 6.27 -9.29
CA GLU A 42 -15.55 6.00 -9.63
C GLU A 42 -15.70 5.22 -10.96
N ASP A 43 -14.63 5.10 -11.77
CA ASP A 43 -14.65 4.50 -13.13
C ASP A 43 -13.77 3.23 -13.25
N VAL A 44 -14.22 2.10 -12.70
CA VAL A 44 -13.72 0.77 -13.08
C VAL A 44 -14.92 -0.07 -13.55
N GLU A 45 -14.76 -0.85 -14.63
CA GLU A 45 -15.79 -1.74 -15.23
C GLU A 45 -16.51 -2.66 -14.21
N THR A 46 -15.93 -2.82 -13.02
CA THR A 46 -16.59 -3.38 -11.85
C THR A 46 -16.48 -2.40 -10.69
N PRO A 47 -17.49 -1.56 -10.44
CA PRO A 47 -17.56 -0.76 -9.24
C PRO A 47 -17.46 -1.69 -8.04
N LEU A 48 -16.52 -1.42 -7.12
CA LEU A 48 -16.79 -1.79 -5.73
C LEU A 48 -18.15 -1.16 -5.39
N PRO A 49 -19.06 -1.85 -4.69
CA PRO A 49 -20.38 -1.29 -4.40
C PRO A 49 -20.19 0.14 -3.91
N ASP A 50 -20.86 1.09 -4.58
CA ASP A 50 -20.59 2.52 -4.44
C ASP A 50 -20.34 2.82 -2.97
N VAL A 51 -19.19 3.43 -2.67
CA VAL A 51 -18.96 4.03 -1.35
C VAL A 51 -20.11 5.01 -1.04
N ASP A 52 -20.74 5.56 -2.08
CA ASP A 52 -21.96 6.39 -2.06
C ASP A 52 -23.29 5.60 -1.86
N THR A 53 -23.31 4.27 -2.01
CA THR A 53 -24.46 3.42 -1.61
C THR A 53 -24.34 2.88 -0.18
N LEU A 54 -23.26 3.23 0.52
CA LEU A 54 -23.13 3.10 1.97
C LEU A 54 -23.60 4.38 2.68
N ASP A 55 -24.68 4.98 2.18
CA ASP A 55 -25.43 5.99 2.92
C ASP A 55 -26.19 5.27 4.04
N ASP A 56 -25.47 5.00 5.14
CA ASP A 56 -26.07 4.85 6.45
C ASP A 56 -25.06 5.31 7.53
N ASP A 57 -25.60 6.15 8.39
CA ASP A 57 -25.13 6.91 9.55
C ASP A 57 -24.40 6.08 10.66
N ASP A 58 -23.61 5.05 10.31
CA ASP A 58 -23.08 4.05 11.27
C ASP A 58 -21.56 3.77 11.19
N GLY A 59 -20.76 4.65 10.56
CA GLY A 59 -19.28 4.52 10.56
C GLY A 59 -18.70 3.43 9.65
N THR A 60 -19.52 2.80 8.81
CA THR A 60 -19.14 1.74 7.88
C THR A 60 -18.18 2.23 6.78
N VAL A 61 -18.39 3.44 6.25
CA VAL A 61 -17.52 4.04 5.21
C VAL A 61 -16.10 4.26 5.73
N LEU A 62 -15.97 4.82 6.95
CA LEU A 62 -14.68 5.02 7.60
C LEU A 62 -13.95 3.69 7.79
N ARG A 63 -14.70 2.66 8.21
CA ARG A 63 -14.14 1.32 8.38
C ARG A 63 -13.65 0.71 7.07
N THR A 64 -14.38 0.87 5.96
CA THR A 64 -13.94 0.38 4.65
C THR A 64 -12.69 1.11 4.16
N ALA A 65 -12.59 2.43 4.37
CA ALA A 65 -11.40 3.21 4.04
C ALA A 65 -10.18 2.77 4.86
N GLU A 66 -10.35 2.51 6.16
CA GLU A 66 -9.29 1.97 7.02
C GLU A 66 -8.82 0.57 6.56
N GLU A 67 -9.75 -0.34 6.24
CA GLU A 67 -9.40 -1.68 5.76
C GLU A 67 -8.68 -1.63 4.38
N ALA A 68 -9.05 -0.67 3.52
CA ALA A 68 -8.33 -0.39 2.27
C ALA A 68 -6.91 0.12 2.53
N LEU A 69 -6.74 1.09 3.43
CA LEU A 69 -5.42 1.61 3.81
C LEU A 69 -4.52 0.49 4.37
N ILE A 70 -5.04 -0.33 5.29
CA ILE A 70 -4.31 -1.47 5.85
C ILE A 70 -3.85 -2.43 4.75
N PHE A 71 -4.70 -2.69 3.75
CA PHE A 71 -4.33 -3.52 2.62
C PHE A 71 -3.19 -2.92 1.79
N PHE A 72 -3.24 -1.62 1.47
CA PHE A 72 -2.16 -0.98 0.72
C PHE A 72 -0.85 -0.92 1.50
N MET A 73 -0.90 -0.65 2.80
CA MET A 73 0.29 -0.74 3.67
C MET A 73 0.90 -2.15 3.62
N TRP A 74 0.06 -3.19 3.71
CA TRP A 74 0.52 -4.58 3.64
C TRP A 74 1.14 -4.90 2.27
N ALA A 75 0.50 -4.48 1.18
CA ALA A 75 0.97 -4.75 -0.18
C ALA A 75 2.35 -4.13 -0.43
N HIS A 76 2.57 -2.89 0.02
CA HIS A 76 3.86 -2.21 -0.10
C HIS A 76 4.92 -2.81 0.82
N THR A 77 4.54 -3.19 2.05
CA THR A 77 5.41 -3.94 2.98
C THR A 77 5.89 -5.24 2.31
N ARG A 78 4.96 -6.00 1.74
CA ARG A 78 5.27 -7.27 1.08
C ARG A 78 6.13 -7.09 -0.16
N GLY A 79 5.84 -6.08 -0.99
CA GLY A 79 6.64 -5.75 -2.17
C GLY A 79 8.08 -5.40 -1.82
N ALA A 80 8.28 -4.55 -0.80
CA ALA A 80 9.61 -4.19 -0.31
C ALA A 80 10.38 -5.40 0.25
N GLN A 81 9.71 -6.24 1.06
CA GLN A 81 10.32 -7.47 1.56
C GLN A 81 10.77 -8.39 0.43
N LEU A 82 9.94 -8.58 -0.60
CA LEU A 82 10.28 -9.42 -1.75
C LEU A 82 11.43 -8.85 -2.57
N ALA A 83 11.50 -7.52 -2.73
CA ALA A 83 12.56 -6.86 -3.48
C ALA A 83 13.93 -6.93 -2.79
N PHE A 84 13.96 -6.86 -1.45
CA PHE A 84 15.21 -6.83 -0.69
C PHE A 84 15.64 -8.17 -0.08
N LEU A 85 14.79 -9.20 -0.13
CA LEU A 85 15.10 -10.52 0.43
C LEU A 85 16.41 -11.07 -0.15
N GLY A 86 17.39 -11.32 0.73
CA GLY A 86 18.72 -11.81 0.35
C GLY A 86 19.66 -10.77 -0.28
N ARG A 87 19.20 -9.51 -0.44
CA ARG A 87 19.98 -8.39 -0.98
C ARG A 87 20.37 -7.35 0.07
N ALA A 88 19.58 -7.23 1.14
CA ALA A 88 19.86 -6.36 2.27
C ALA A 88 19.75 -7.15 3.59
N PRO A 89 20.42 -6.72 4.67
CA PRO A 89 20.22 -7.32 5.99
C PRO A 89 18.80 -7.12 6.49
N ASP A 90 18.23 -8.15 7.10
CA ASP A 90 16.86 -8.15 7.64
C ASP A 90 16.58 -6.98 8.58
N GLU A 91 17.57 -6.57 9.39
CA GLU A 91 17.44 -5.44 10.31
C GLU A 91 17.20 -4.12 9.57
N ARG A 92 17.89 -3.86 8.46
CA ARG A 92 17.67 -2.64 7.66
C ARG A 92 16.33 -2.64 6.96
N ILE A 93 15.91 -3.81 6.47
CA ILE A 93 14.57 -3.96 5.88
C ILE A 93 13.54 -3.66 6.96
N LYS A 94 13.71 -4.18 8.18
CA LYS A 94 12.83 -3.91 9.30
C LYS A 94 12.77 -2.42 9.65
N GLU A 95 13.92 -1.75 9.74
CA GLU A 95 13.99 -0.30 10.00
C GLU A 95 13.21 0.50 8.97
N GLY A 96 13.37 0.21 7.67
CA GLY A 96 12.65 0.94 6.63
C GLY A 96 11.15 0.66 6.60
N LEU A 97 10.73 -0.55 6.99
CA LEU A 97 9.32 -0.88 7.16
C LEU A 97 8.74 -0.19 8.40
N ASP A 98 9.46 -0.16 9.52
CA ASP A 98 9.03 0.57 10.72
C ASP A 98 8.88 2.08 10.41
N ALA A 99 9.78 2.65 9.60
CA ALA A 99 9.70 4.03 9.12
C ALA A 99 8.48 4.27 8.22
N LEU A 100 8.16 3.34 7.30
CA LEU A 100 6.92 3.37 6.51
C LEU A 100 5.69 3.46 7.41
N HIS A 101 5.58 2.58 8.42
CA HIS A 101 4.42 2.58 9.32
C HIS A 101 4.33 3.88 10.12
N SER A 102 5.46 4.36 10.61
CA SER A 102 5.54 5.62 11.37
C SER A 102 5.06 6.79 10.53
N ALA A 103 5.57 6.95 9.30
CA ALA A 103 5.19 8.03 8.40
C ALA A 103 3.69 8.01 8.06
N VAL A 104 3.11 6.83 7.79
CA VAL A 104 1.67 6.70 7.54
C VAL A 104 0.84 7.09 8.76
N PHE A 105 1.23 6.67 9.96
CA PHE A 105 0.48 7.00 11.19
C PHE A 105 0.62 8.47 11.57
N GLU A 106 1.79 9.06 11.39
CA GLU A 106 2.03 10.49 11.56
C GLU A 106 1.14 11.30 10.61
N ASP A 107 1.15 10.97 9.31
CA ASP A 107 0.28 11.61 8.32
C ASP A 107 -1.20 11.50 8.69
N MET A 108 -1.65 10.33 9.18
CA MET A 108 -3.04 10.15 9.62
C MET A 108 -3.42 11.14 10.74
N VAL A 109 -2.54 11.34 11.73
CA VAL A 109 -2.75 12.26 12.84
C VAL A 109 -2.73 13.71 12.37
N GLU A 110 -1.74 14.07 11.56
CA GLU A 110 -1.63 15.41 10.98
C GLU A 110 -2.86 15.79 10.16
N ASN A 111 -3.50 14.81 9.53
CA ASN A 111 -4.71 14.99 8.72
C ASN A 111 -6.02 14.74 9.50
N GLY A 112 -5.97 14.72 10.83
CA GLY A 112 -7.17 14.82 11.68
C GLY A 112 -7.65 13.52 12.32
N THR A 113 -6.93 12.41 12.17
CA THR A 113 -7.18 11.19 12.95
C THR A 113 -6.80 11.46 14.41
N PRO A 114 -7.70 11.24 15.40
CA PRO A 114 -7.32 11.43 16.79
C PRO A 114 -6.22 10.46 17.21
N GLU A 115 -5.14 10.94 17.84
CA GLU A 115 -4.03 10.11 18.35
C GLU A 115 -4.52 8.96 19.26
N SER A 116 -5.61 9.17 20.00
CA SER A 116 -6.22 8.15 20.85
C SER A 116 -6.79 6.94 20.10
N GLN A 117 -6.99 7.05 18.78
CA GLN A 117 -7.47 5.97 17.93
C GLN A 117 -6.31 5.16 17.30
N LEU A 118 -5.08 5.70 17.26
CA LEU A 118 -3.93 5.01 16.64
C LEU A 118 -3.68 3.61 17.22
N PRO A 119 -3.69 3.39 18.56
CA PRO A 119 -3.44 2.05 19.10
C PRO A 119 -4.44 0.99 18.61
N LEU A 120 -5.70 1.38 18.38
CA LEU A 120 -6.73 0.48 17.85
C LEU A 120 -6.54 0.23 16.35
N PHE A 121 -6.07 1.21 15.61
CA PHE A 121 -5.71 1.06 14.20
C PHE A 121 -4.48 0.14 14.04
N GLU A 122 -3.41 0.36 14.81
CA GLU A 122 -2.22 -0.49 14.84
C GLU A 122 -2.55 -1.96 15.18
N GLN A 123 -3.43 -2.18 16.16
CA GLN A 123 -3.88 -3.54 16.49
C GLN A 123 -4.57 -4.21 15.30
N ARG A 124 -5.38 -3.46 14.53
CA ARG A 124 -6.03 -3.97 13.32
C ARG A 124 -5.01 -4.24 12.22
N VAL A 125 -4.05 -3.34 11.99
CA VAL A 125 -2.94 -3.55 11.05
C VAL A 125 -2.25 -4.89 11.34
N GLY A 126 -1.84 -5.14 12.59
CA GLY A 126 -1.19 -6.39 12.97
C GLY A 126 -2.06 -7.63 12.74
N ALA A 127 -3.34 -7.58 13.09
CA ALA A 127 -4.27 -8.68 12.87
C ALA A 127 -4.47 -8.99 11.38
N ARG A 128 -4.60 -7.95 10.54
CA ARG A 128 -4.76 -8.10 9.08
C ARG A 128 -3.50 -8.59 8.42
N TYR A 129 -2.33 -8.09 8.83
CA TYR A 129 -1.04 -8.53 8.29
C TYR A 129 -0.84 -10.04 8.48
N ALA A 130 -1.15 -10.55 9.68
CA ALA A 130 -1.06 -11.98 9.95
C ALA A 130 -1.97 -12.80 9.01
N GLU A 131 -3.23 -12.37 8.83
CA GLU A 131 -4.18 -13.03 7.94
C GLU A 131 -3.75 -12.94 6.47
N TYR A 132 -3.31 -11.77 6.00
CA TYR A 132 -2.90 -11.56 4.61
C TYR A 132 -1.61 -12.29 4.27
N HIS A 133 -0.63 -12.34 5.16
CA HIS A 133 0.56 -13.16 4.96
C HIS A 133 0.23 -14.65 4.89
N GLN A 134 -0.64 -15.15 5.77
CA GLN A 134 -1.09 -16.54 5.71
C GLN A 134 -1.83 -16.83 4.40
N ALA A 135 -2.75 -15.97 4.01
CA ALA A 135 -3.54 -16.13 2.80
C ALA A 135 -2.67 -16.08 1.53
N ALA A 136 -1.76 -15.11 1.44
CA ALA A 136 -0.84 -14.96 0.31
C ALA A 136 0.17 -16.11 0.21
N ALA A 137 0.52 -16.76 1.32
CA ALA A 137 1.33 -17.97 1.30
C ALA A 137 0.58 -19.18 0.70
N GLU A 138 -0.74 -19.20 0.76
CA GLU A 138 -1.57 -20.22 0.12
C GLU A 138 -1.81 -19.93 -1.36
N SER A 139 -2.31 -18.72 -1.70
CA SER A 139 -2.53 -18.26 -3.08
C SER A 139 -3.00 -16.81 -3.13
N ASP A 140 -2.85 -16.18 -4.30
CA ASP A 140 -3.39 -14.83 -4.55
C ASP A 140 -4.93 -14.79 -4.45
N ASP A 141 -5.63 -15.88 -4.79
CA ASP A 141 -7.08 -15.98 -4.65
C ASP A 141 -7.53 -15.97 -3.18
N LYS A 142 -6.76 -16.64 -2.30
CA LYS A 142 -7.01 -16.63 -0.85
C LYS A 142 -6.81 -15.25 -0.26
N LEU A 143 -5.78 -14.53 -0.72
CA LEU A 143 -5.55 -13.14 -0.35
C LEU A 143 -6.72 -12.26 -0.78
N GLY A 144 -7.14 -12.33 -2.04
CA GLY A 144 -8.28 -11.56 -2.57
C GLY A 144 -9.58 -11.84 -1.81
N ALA A 145 -9.82 -13.08 -1.38
CA ALA A 145 -10.95 -13.45 -0.55
C ALA A 145 -10.87 -12.88 0.87
N ALA A 146 -9.68 -12.89 1.49
CA ALA A 146 -9.46 -12.33 2.83
C ALA A 146 -9.70 -10.81 2.85
N VAL A 147 -9.13 -10.09 1.88
CA VAL A 147 -9.29 -8.64 1.77
C VAL A 147 -10.75 -8.28 1.46
N SER A 148 -11.40 -8.94 0.50
CA SER A 148 -12.83 -8.69 0.18
C SER A 148 -13.73 -8.85 1.41
N ARG A 149 -13.45 -9.84 2.27
CA ARG A 149 -14.24 -10.07 3.48
C ARG A 149 -14.18 -8.88 4.43
N HIS A 150 -13.02 -8.27 4.60
CA HIS A 150 -12.86 -7.13 5.50
C HIS A 150 -13.39 -5.83 4.90
N MET A 151 -13.19 -5.63 3.59
CA MET A 151 -13.67 -4.41 2.91
C MET A 151 -15.19 -4.34 2.80
N LEU A 152 -15.86 -5.48 2.54
CA LEU A 152 -17.29 -5.53 2.22
C LEU A 152 -18.16 -6.31 3.23
N GLY A 153 -17.55 -6.88 4.28
CA GLY A 153 -18.24 -7.79 5.21
C GLY A 153 -18.63 -9.15 4.59
N GLN A 154 -18.35 -9.37 3.31
CA GLN A 154 -18.68 -10.58 2.55
C GLN A 154 -17.68 -10.78 1.40
N VAL A 155 -17.54 -12.02 0.93
CA VAL A 155 -16.71 -12.33 -0.24
C VAL A 155 -17.56 -12.13 -1.49
N ARG A 156 -17.12 -11.25 -2.40
CA ARG A 156 -17.68 -11.11 -3.75
C ARG A 156 -16.60 -11.45 -4.76
N GLU A 157 -16.88 -12.39 -5.66
CA GLU A 157 -15.91 -12.90 -6.64
C GLU A 157 -15.33 -11.77 -7.51
N SER A 158 -16.18 -10.86 -7.99
CA SER A 158 -15.76 -9.70 -8.80
C SER A 158 -14.89 -8.71 -8.02
N THR A 159 -15.14 -8.52 -6.73
CA THR A 159 -14.32 -7.68 -5.85
C THR A 159 -13.00 -8.36 -5.51
N SER A 160 -13.01 -9.65 -5.20
CA SER A 160 -11.79 -10.43 -4.94
C SER A 160 -10.86 -10.44 -6.15
N GLU A 161 -11.41 -10.55 -7.36
CA GLU A 161 -10.65 -10.46 -8.61
C GLU A 161 -10.05 -9.06 -8.83
N ALA A 162 -10.84 -8.00 -8.66
CA ALA A 162 -10.34 -6.63 -8.76
C ALA A 162 -9.26 -6.31 -7.71
N ILE A 163 -9.42 -6.78 -6.47
CA ILE A 163 -8.43 -6.62 -5.41
C ILE A 163 -7.15 -7.40 -5.74
N ARG A 164 -7.27 -8.62 -6.28
CA ARG A 164 -6.13 -9.43 -6.71
C ARG A 164 -5.33 -8.73 -7.80
N GLU A 165 -6.00 -8.27 -8.85
CA GLU A 165 -5.35 -7.53 -9.94
C GLU A 165 -4.62 -6.29 -9.41
N ARG A 166 -5.21 -5.60 -8.42
CA ARG A 166 -4.62 -4.41 -7.82
C ARG A 166 -3.46 -4.72 -6.88
N ALA A 167 -3.52 -5.81 -6.11
CA ALA A 167 -2.40 -6.30 -5.31
C ALA A 167 -1.17 -6.56 -6.20
N VAL A 168 -1.39 -7.23 -7.34
CA VAL A 168 -0.35 -7.52 -8.33
C VAL A 168 0.16 -6.24 -9.01
N ALA A 169 -0.75 -5.34 -9.40
CA ALA A 169 -0.41 -4.08 -10.05
C ALA A 169 0.33 -3.09 -9.14
N VAL A 170 0.21 -3.22 -7.82
CA VAL A 170 0.99 -2.44 -6.84
C VAL A 170 2.31 -3.13 -6.53
N ALA A 171 2.29 -4.43 -6.24
CA ALA A 171 3.46 -5.14 -5.76
C ALA A 171 4.53 -5.34 -6.84
N ASN A 172 4.15 -5.59 -8.11
CA ASN A 172 5.13 -5.85 -9.17
C ASN A 172 5.92 -4.59 -9.58
N PRO A 173 5.31 -3.44 -9.90
CA PRO A 173 6.07 -2.23 -10.22
C PRO A 173 6.93 -1.74 -9.06
N LEU A 174 6.44 -1.87 -7.82
CA LEU A 174 7.23 -1.56 -6.63
C LEU A 174 8.45 -2.47 -6.51
N ARG A 175 8.27 -3.78 -6.70
CA ARG A 175 9.38 -4.74 -6.68
C ARG A 175 10.40 -4.40 -7.76
N ASP A 176 9.95 -4.19 -8.99
CA ASP A 176 10.83 -3.90 -10.13
C ASP A 176 11.60 -2.58 -9.92
N PHE A 177 10.97 -1.56 -9.34
CA PHE A 177 11.62 -0.31 -8.96
C PHE A 177 12.69 -0.52 -7.88
N LEU A 178 12.35 -1.23 -6.80
CA LEU A 178 13.27 -1.48 -5.69
C LEU A 178 14.37 -2.49 -6.05
N GLU A 179 14.16 -3.32 -7.09
CA GLU A 179 15.16 -4.24 -7.60
C GLU A 179 16.41 -3.52 -8.15
N GLU A 180 16.31 -2.24 -8.50
CA GLU A 180 17.47 -1.46 -8.95
C GLU A 180 18.14 -0.66 -7.82
N VAL A 181 17.57 -0.70 -6.61
CA VAL A 181 18.02 0.09 -5.45
C VAL A 181 18.87 -0.76 -4.50
N GLU A 182 19.95 -0.18 -3.97
CA GLU A 182 20.71 -0.73 -2.86
C GLU A 182 20.30 -0.08 -1.53
N LEU A 183 19.90 -0.90 -0.54
CA LEU A 183 19.55 -0.42 0.81
C LEU A 183 20.83 -0.28 1.66
N VAL A 184 21.27 0.96 1.83
CA VAL A 184 22.47 1.33 2.60
C VAL A 184 22.09 1.68 4.04
N GLY A 185 23.07 1.73 4.94
CA GLY A 185 22.82 2.20 6.32
C GLY A 185 22.63 3.73 6.37
N SER A 186 22.01 4.21 7.45
CA SER A 186 21.94 5.64 7.79
C SER A 186 23.30 6.24 8.15
#